data_AF-A0A6N7YBX7-F1
#
_entry.id   AF-A0A6N7YBX7-F1
#
_cell.length_a   1.000
_cell.length_b   1.000
_cell.length_c   1.000
_cell.angle_alpha   90.00
_cell.angle_beta   90.00
_cell.angle_gamma   90.00
#
_symmetry.space_group_name_H-M   'P 1'
#
loop_
_entity.id
_entity.type
_entity.pdbx_description
1 polymer ?
#
loop_
_entity_poly.entity_id
_entity_poly.type
_entity_poly.pdbx_seq_one_letter_code
_entity_poly.pdbx_strand_id
1 'polypeptide(L)'
;MSLLTRLGWERYLVADAGSPYGAPRRARPDWRRIVVAGHSQGAGHALFLARRLPVARAVMLSGPRDRTANRTPASWLRGPGTTPTGALFALRNQQEGMLCDGCDAAWDAAGVTNRTITSGCSLLLCTPLQQHNATAVDSALRRDRDRRPVLTPVWSAMLDAPRATAASRRAARGERRVRR
;
A
#
# COMPACT_ATOMS: atom_id res chain seq x y z
N MET A 1 12.53 -11.48 -27.79
CA MET A 1 12.64 -10.98 -26.39
C MET A 1 11.29 -10.42 -25.96
N SER A 2 10.72 -10.83 -24.82
CA SER A 2 9.34 -10.46 -24.46
C SER A 2 9.23 -9.01 -23.95
N LEU A 3 8.03 -8.41 -24.02
CA LEU A 3 7.76 -7.08 -23.45
C LEU A 3 8.09 -7.03 -21.94
N LEU A 4 7.75 -8.10 -21.20
CA LEU A 4 8.07 -8.23 -19.79
C LEU A 4 9.58 -8.26 -19.53
N THR A 5 10.35 -8.90 -20.41
CA THR A 5 11.81 -8.90 -20.32
C THR A 5 12.38 -7.50 -20.58
N ARG A 6 11.91 -6.81 -21.63
CA ARG A 6 12.37 -5.46 -21.98
C ARG A 6 12.08 -4.43 -20.88
N LEU A 7 10.93 -4.54 -20.24
CA LEU A 7 10.51 -3.67 -19.13
C LEU A 7 11.02 -4.15 -17.76
N GLY A 8 11.77 -5.26 -17.71
CA GLY A 8 12.36 -5.79 -16.49
C GLY A 8 11.38 -6.45 -15.50
N TRP A 9 10.13 -6.74 -15.91
CA TRP A 9 9.09 -7.34 -15.06
C TRP A 9 9.45 -8.73 -14.53
N GLU A 10 10.37 -9.45 -15.19
CA GLU A 10 10.80 -10.78 -14.75
C GLU A 10 11.30 -10.80 -13.31
N ARG A 11 11.84 -9.68 -12.80
CA ARG A 11 12.30 -9.57 -11.40
C ARG A 11 11.16 -9.66 -10.37
N TYR A 12 9.92 -9.40 -10.79
CA TYR A 12 8.70 -9.42 -9.97
C TYR A 12 7.87 -10.69 -10.21
N LEU A 13 8.39 -11.65 -10.97
CA LEU A 13 7.71 -12.90 -11.26
C LEU A 13 8.48 -14.08 -10.66
N VAL A 14 7.75 -15.08 -10.22
CA VAL A 14 8.29 -16.39 -9.87
C VAL A 14 7.66 -17.43 -10.78
N ALA A 15 8.48 -18.37 -11.24
CA ALA A 15 8.00 -19.50 -12.02
C ALA A 15 7.01 -20.31 -11.19
N ASP A 16 5.86 -20.62 -11.78
CA ASP A 16 4.78 -21.35 -11.14
C ASP A 16 3.98 -22.11 -12.19
N ALA A 17 4.19 -23.42 -12.27
CA ALA A 17 3.53 -24.30 -13.22
C ALA A 17 2.00 -24.33 -13.04
N GLY A 18 1.51 -24.02 -11.83
CA GLY A 18 0.08 -23.93 -11.53
C GLY A 18 -0.54 -22.56 -11.80
N SER A 19 0.24 -21.59 -12.30
CA SER A 19 -0.30 -20.26 -12.58
C SER A 19 -1.43 -20.34 -13.62
N PRO A 20 -2.59 -19.66 -13.37
CA PRO A 20 -3.68 -19.57 -14.33
C PRO A 20 -3.33 -18.65 -15.51
N TYR A 21 -2.26 -17.86 -15.39
CA TYR A 21 -1.76 -17.00 -16.46
C TYR A 21 -0.83 -17.81 -17.38
N GLY A 22 -1.27 -17.99 -18.62
CA GLY A 22 -0.70 -18.90 -19.61
C GLY A 22 0.69 -18.50 -20.16
N ALA A 23 1.18 -19.36 -21.05
CA ALA A 23 2.47 -19.33 -21.76
C ALA A 23 2.90 -17.92 -22.27
N PRO A 24 4.22 -17.68 -22.47
CA PRO A 24 5.31 -18.65 -22.59
C PRO A 24 5.95 -19.08 -21.26
N ARG A 25 5.64 -18.41 -20.14
CA ARG A 25 6.15 -18.76 -18.82
C ARG A 25 5.01 -18.78 -17.82
N ARG A 26 4.60 -19.99 -17.42
CA ARG A 26 3.70 -20.21 -16.27
C ARG A 26 4.37 -19.59 -15.05
N ALA A 27 3.90 -18.41 -14.65
CA ALA A 27 4.51 -17.58 -13.63
C ALA A 27 3.45 -16.75 -12.92
N ARG A 28 3.74 -16.33 -11.70
CA ARG A 28 2.86 -15.46 -10.91
C ARG A 28 3.66 -14.32 -10.27
N PRO A 29 2.98 -13.27 -9.78
CA PRO A 29 3.63 -12.20 -9.05
C PRO A 29 4.38 -12.73 -7.81
N ASP A 30 5.62 -12.26 -7.66
CA ASP A 30 6.37 -12.31 -6.41
C ASP A 30 5.97 -11.10 -5.57
N TRP A 31 4.84 -11.24 -4.86
CA TRP A 31 4.27 -10.16 -4.06
C TRP A 31 5.26 -9.54 -3.08
N ARG A 32 6.24 -10.30 -2.59
CA ARG A 32 7.30 -9.83 -1.68
C ARG A 32 8.20 -8.74 -2.27
N ARG A 33 8.09 -8.49 -3.58
CA ARG A 33 8.82 -7.44 -4.31
C ARG A 33 7.92 -6.32 -4.79
N ILE A 34 6.61 -6.40 -4.54
CA ILE A 34 5.62 -5.47 -5.07
C ILE A 34 5.09 -4.64 -3.91
N VAL A 35 5.16 -3.33 -4.05
CA VAL A 35 4.44 -2.39 -3.18
C VAL A 35 3.06 -2.17 -3.78
N VAL A 36 2.02 -2.28 -2.96
CA VAL A 36 0.65 -1.93 -3.36
C VAL A 36 0.26 -0.63 -2.68
N ALA A 37 -0.28 0.31 -3.45
CA ALA A 37 -0.72 1.60 -2.93
C ALA A 37 -2.14 1.87 -3.43
N GLY A 38 -2.91 2.60 -2.64
CA GLY A 38 -4.24 3.01 -3.05
C GLY A 38 -4.73 4.23 -2.30
N HIS A 39 -5.51 5.05 -2.99
CA HIS A 39 -6.14 6.26 -2.47
C HIS A 39 -7.63 6.03 -2.19
N SER A 40 -8.15 6.60 -1.10
CA SER A 40 -9.58 6.53 -0.75
C SER A 40 -10.08 5.08 -0.66
N GLN A 41 -11.04 4.67 -1.50
CA GLN A 41 -11.48 3.27 -1.58
C GLN A 41 -10.34 2.32 -1.99
N GLY A 42 -9.39 2.78 -2.80
CA GLY A 42 -8.20 2.03 -3.17
C GLY A 42 -7.31 1.71 -1.96
N ALA A 43 -7.32 2.54 -0.91
CA ALA A 43 -6.57 2.26 0.31
C ALA A 43 -7.10 1.00 1.02
N GLY A 44 -8.41 0.79 1.01
CA GLY A 44 -9.05 -0.44 1.49
C GLY A 44 -8.63 -1.66 0.69
N HIS A 45 -8.59 -1.54 -0.64
CA HIS A 45 -8.11 -2.62 -1.52
C HIS A 45 -6.62 -2.94 -1.29
N ALA A 46 -5.77 -1.92 -1.12
CA ALA A 46 -4.35 -2.12 -0.84
C ALA A 46 -4.15 -2.86 0.49
N LEU A 47 -4.86 -2.46 1.55
CA LEU A 47 -4.81 -3.14 2.84
C LEU A 47 -5.39 -4.56 2.76
N PHE A 48 -6.48 -4.76 2.03
CA PHE A 48 -7.09 -6.06 1.83
C PHE A 48 -6.15 -7.05 1.13
N LEU A 49 -5.43 -6.59 0.09
CA LEU A 49 -4.37 -7.37 -0.54
C LEU A 49 -3.25 -7.69 0.46
N ALA A 50 -2.79 -6.71 1.24
CA ALA A 50 -1.72 -6.89 2.22
C ALA A 50 -2.07 -7.89 3.33
N ARG A 51 -3.35 -7.97 3.72
CA ARG A 51 -3.81 -8.98 4.68
C ARG A 51 -3.76 -10.39 4.11
N ARG A 52 -3.84 -10.57 2.79
CA ARG A 52 -3.92 -11.90 2.13
C ARG A 52 -2.65 -12.31 1.39
N LEU A 53 -1.79 -11.36 1.06
CA LEU A 53 -0.60 -11.57 0.25
C LEU A 53 0.60 -10.95 0.97
N PRO A 54 1.80 -11.55 0.86
CA PRO A 54 3.01 -11.03 1.48
C PRO A 54 3.59 -9.93 0.60
N VAL A 55 2.95 -8.77 0.53
CA VAL A 55 3.43 -7.64 -0.28
C VAL A 55 4.71 -7.06 0.32
N ALA A 56 5.54 -6.41 -0.49
CA ALA A 56 6.74 -5.73 0.01
C ALA A 56 6.37 -4.64 1.01
N ARG A 57 5.37 -3.82 0.65
CA ARG A 57 4.70 -2.84 1.50
C ARG A 57 3.28 -2.59 1.01
N ALA A 58 2.43 -2.10 1.90
CA ALA A 58 1.11 -1.57 1.55
C ALA A 58 1.00 -0.11 1.99
N VAL A 59 0.58 0.76 1.07
CA VAL A 59 0.46 2.20 1.29
C VAL A 59 -0.99 2.62 1.16
N MET A 60 -1.56 3.14 2.24
CA MET A 60 -2.94 3.61 2.33
C MET A 60 -2.94 5.13 2.31
N LEU A 61 -3.44 5.73 1.24
CA LEU A 61 -3.51 7.18 1.06
C LEU A 61 -4.95 7.63 1.31
N SER A 62 -5.18 8.47 2.32
CA SER A 62 -6.49 9.00 2.69
C SER A 62 -7.58 7.92 2.80
N GLY A 63 -7.30 6.88 3.58
CA GLY A 63 -8.15 5.72 3.78
C GLY A 63 -7.40 4.61 4.51
N PRO A 64 -7.98 3.41 4.68
CA PRO A 64 -9.37 3.06 4.37
C PRO A 64 -10.38 3.69 5.32
N ARG A 65 -11.66 3.64 4.93
CA ARG A 65 -12.80 3.99 5.79
C ARG A 65 -13.76 2.80 5.96
N ASP A 66 -13.18 1.61 6.01
CA ASP A 66 -13.89 0.35 6.06
C ASP A 66 -14.49 0.13 7.45
N ARG A 67 -15.81 0.33 7.55
CA ARG A 67 -16.54 0.32 8.81
C ARG A 67 -17.96 -0.23 8.63
N THR A 68 -18.55 -0.66 9.73
CA THR A 68 -19.96 -1.07 9.80
C THR A 68 -20.87 0.17 9.79
N ALA A 69 -22.19 -0.04 9.68
CA ALA A 69 -23.19 1.02 9.81
C ALA A 69 -23.07 1.79 11.13
N ASN A 70 -22.62 1.14 12.21
CA ASN A 70 -22.41 1.73 13.53
C ASN A 70 -21.05 2.46 13.65
N ARG A 71 -20.39 2.75 12.52
CA ARG A 71 -19.08 3.42 12.44
C ARG A 71 -17.93 2.71 13.16
N THR A 72 -18.08 1.43 13.47
CA THR A 72 -17.00 0.61 14.03
C THR A 72 -16.14 0.02 12.90
N PRO A 73 -14.80 -0.11 13.07
CA PRO A 73 -13.96 -0.70 12.03
C PRO A 73 -14.46 -2.09 11.63
N ALA A 74 -14.47 -2.37 10.34
CA ALA A 74 -14.93 -3.64 9.80
C ALA A 74 -14.13 -4.82 10.42
N SER A 75 -14.80 -5.94 10.68
CA SER A 75 -14.19 -7.09 11.37
C SER A 75 -12.97 -7.66 10.63
N TRP A 76 -12.97 -7.60 9.29
CA TRP A 76 -11.88 -8.10 8.45
C TRP A 76 -10.55 -7.37 8.67
N LEU A 77 -10.59 -6.14 9.20
CA LEU A 77 -9.39 -5.36 9.52
C LEU A 77 -8.62 -5.95 10.70
N ARG A 78 -9.30 -6.68 11.59
CA ARG A 78 -8.73 -7.24 12.83
C ARG A 78 -8.05 -8.58 12.60
N GLY A 79 -7.14 -8.92 13.51
CA GLY A 79 -6.40 -10.19 13.53
C GLY A 79 -5.13 -10.17 12.68
N PRO A 80 -4.39 -11.28 12.61
CA PRO A 80 -3.14 -11.36 11.86
C PRO A 80 -3.38 -11.23 10.35
N GLY A 81 -2.55 -10.43 9.68
CA GLY A 81 -2.46 -10.33 8.22
C GLY A 81 -1.19 -11.03 7.69
N THR A 82 -1.15 -11.29 6.39
CA THR A 82 0.01 -11.94 5.74
C THR A 82 1.23 -11.02 5.65
N THR A 83 1.00 -9.73 5.36
CA THR A 83 2.05 -8.71 5.37
C THR A 83 2.30 -8.23 6.81
N PRO A 84 3.56 -8.20 7.29
CA PRO A 84 3.87 -7.66 8.62
C PRO A 84 3.40 -6.22 8.78
N THR A 85 2.92 -5.87 9.97
CA THR A 85 2.41 -4.52 10.28
C THR A 85 3.45 -3.42 10.07
N GLY A 86 4.73 -3.71 10.30
CA GLY A 86 5.85 -2.79 10.01
C GLY A 86 6.06 -2.49 8.51
N ALA A 87 5.39 -3.22 7.60
CA ALA A 87 5.36 -2.95 6.17
C ALA A 87 4.06 -2.27 5.71
N LEU A 88 3.17 -1.92 6.64
CA LEU A 88 1.96 -1.14 6.37
C LEU A 88 2.24 0.35 6.66
N PHE A 89 1.90 1.20 5.71
CA PHE A 89 2.11 2.65 5.77
C PHE A 89 0.82 3.38 5.48
N ALA A 90 0.49 4.39 6.28
CA ALA A 90 -0.69 5.20 6.05
C ALA A 90 -0.35 6.70 5.99
N LEU A 91 -0.99 7.39 5.07
CA LEU A 91 -0.92 8.84 4.91
C LEU A 91 -2.34 9.40 4.88
N ARG A 92 -2.65 10.40 5.68
CA ARG A 92 -3.87 11.21 5.48
C ARG A 92 -3.58 12.67 5.77
N ASN A 93 -4.46 13.53 5.28
CA ASN A 93 -4.57 14.90 5.72
C ASN A 93 -5.50 14.97 6.95
N GLN A 94 -5.21 15.85 7.90
CA GLN A 94 -6.00 16.01 9.12
C GLN A 94 -7.38 16.62 8.86
N GLN A 95 -7.58 17.34 7.75
CA GLN A 95 -8.77 18.15 7.46
C GLN A 95 -9.68 17.53 6.39
N GLU A 96 -9.67 16.21 6.25
CA GLU A 96 -10.51 15.49 5.27
C GLU A 96 -11.99 15.36 5.67
N GLY A 97 -12.34 15.72 6.90
CA GLY A 97 -13.71 15.64 7.42
C GLY A 97 -14.29 14.22 7.32
N MET A 98 -15.53 14.12 6.82
CA MET A 98 -16.22 12.83 6.64
C MET A 98 -15.56 11.91 5.60
N LEU A 99 -14.60 12.40 4.81
CA LEU A 99 -13.89 11.56 3.84
C LEU A 99 -12.83 10.67 4.50
N CYS A 100 -12.48 10.91 5.76
CA CYS A 100 -11.61 10.02 6.53
C CYS A 100 -12.10 9.83 7.97
N ASP A 101 -13.41 9.94 8.21
CA ASP A 101 -13.98 9.67 9.53
C ASP A 101 -13.88 8.17 9.85
N GLY A 102 -12.96 7.82 10.74
CA GLY A 102 -12.67 6.43 11.10
C GLY A 102 -11.45 5.80 10.42
N CYS A 103 -10.67 6.56 9.63
CA CYS A 103 -9.41 6.05 9.06
C CYS A 103 -8.42 5.61 10.14
N ASP A 104 -8.21 6.44 11.18
CA ASP A 104 -7.30 6.09 12.28
C ASP A 104 -7.77 4.82 13.00
N ALA A 105 -9.07 4.69 13.26
CA ALA A 105 -9.63 3.50 13.89
C ALA A 105 -9.47 2.25 13.01
N ALA A 106 -9.55 2.38 11.68
CA ALA A 106 -9.26 1.31 10.75
C ALA A 106 -7.76 0.92 10.78
N TRP A 107 -6.88 1.91 10.86
CA TRP A 107 -5.44 1.70 11.02
C TRP A 107 -5.09 1.02 12.35
N ASP A 108 -5.74 1.41 13.44
CA ASP A 108 -5.60 0.79 14.76
C ASP A 108 -6.04 -0.67 14.71
N ALA A 109 -7.22 -0.93 14.16
CA ALA A 109 -7.74 -2.28 14.00
C ALA A 109 -6.83 -3.18 13.16
N ALA A 110 -6.16 -2.62 12.15
CA ALA A 110 -5.24 -3.32 11.27
C ALA A 110 -3.79 -3.36 11.79
N GLY A 111 -3.49 -2.72 12.93
CA GLY A 111 -2.15 -2.68 13.51
C GLY A 111 -1.14 -1.84 12.73
N VAL A 112 -1.59 -0.88 11.92
CA VAL A 112 -0.70 -0.01 11.13
C VAL A 112 0.00 0.96 12.07
N THR A 113 1.33 0.94 12.14
CA THR A 113 2.11 1.83 13.02
C THR A 113 2.82 2.95 12.27
N ASN A 114 3.21 2.74 11.00
CA ASN A 114 3.85 3.77 10.19
C ASN A 114 2.81 4.74 9.62
N ARG A 115 2.42 5.74 10.41
CA ARG A 115 1.40 6.73 10.04
C ARG A 115 2.02 8.09 9.83
N THR A 116 1.57 8.78 8.80
CA THR A 116 1.89 10.18 8.55
C THR A 116 0.57 10.93 8.45
N ILE A 117 0.38 11.90 9.34
CA ILE A 117 -0.75 12.81 9.29
C ILE A 117 -0.19 14.16 8.85
N THR A 118 -0.62 14.62 7.67
CA THR A 118 -0.24 15.93 7.17
C THR A 118 -1.31 16.94 7.54
N SER A 119 -0.89 18.18 7.70
CA SER A 119 -1.81 19.31 7.72
C SER A 119 -1.79 19.95 6.35
N GLY A 120 -2.96 20.33 5.87
CA GLY A 120 -3.12 20.94 4.56
C GLY A 120 -3.12 22.46 4.60
N CYS A 121 -3.63 23.00 3.51
CA CYS A 121 -3.95 24.40 3.31
C CYS A 121 -4.73 24.97 4.51
N SER A 122 -4.09 25.83 5.29
CA SER A 122 -4.67 26.50 6.47
C SER A 122 -5.60 27.66 6.11
N LEU A 123 -5.89 27.86 4.82
CA LEU A 123 -6.76 28.93 4.34
C LEU A 123 -8.22 28.45 4.35
N LEU A 124 -9.14 29.37 4.68
CA LEU A 124 -10.61 29.19 4.68
C LEU A 124 -11.20 28.66 3.34
N LEU A 125 -10.39 28.50 2.30
CA LEU A 125 -10.80 28.15 0.93
C LEU A 125 -10.63 26.66 0.57
N CYS A 126 -10.00 25.86 1.42
CA CYS A 126 -9.69 24.47 1.09
C CYS A 126 -10.75 23.50 1.62
N THR A 127 -11.51 22.89 0.71
CA THR A 127 -12.61 21.95 0.99
C THR A 127 -12.09 20.61 1.52
N PRO A 128 -12.90 19.86 2.30
CA PRO A 128 -12.55 18.50 2.74
C PRO A 128 -12.16 17.57 1.58
N LEU A 129 -12.79 17.72 0.40
CA LEU A 129 -12.47 16.94 -0.79
C LEU A 129 -11.08 17.27 -1.34
N GLN A 130 -10.68 18.56 -1.37
CA GLN A 130 -9.33 18.94 -1.75
C GLN A 130 -8.30 18.37 -0.77
N GLN A 131 -8.58 18.42 0.53
CA GLN A 131 -7.70 17.84 1.56
C GLN A 131 -7.56 16.32 1.41
N HIS A 132 -8.66 15.62 1.09
CA HIS A 132 -8.68 14.18 0.82
C HIS A 132 -7.86 13.80 -0.42
N ASN A 133 -7.91 14.65 -1.44
CA ASN A 133 -7.18 14.46 -2.69
C ASN A 133 -5.70 14.86 -2.57
N ALA A 134 -5.33 15.69 -1.60
CA ALA A 134 -3.98 16.23 -1.44
C ALA A 134 -2.88 15.18 -1.17
N THR A 135 -3.26 13.94 -0.86
CA THR A 135 -2.32 12.84 -0.61
C THR A 135 -1.89 12.08 -1.86
N ALA A 136 -2.59 12.25 -2.99
CA ALA A 136 -2.38 11.43 -4.19
C ALA A 136 -2.79 12.06 -5.53
N VAL A 137 -3.64 13.09 -5.55
CA VAL A 137 -4.23 13.62 -6.80
C VAL A 137 -3.52 14.89 -7.24
N ASP A 138 -2.94 14.88 -8.44
CA ASP A 138 -2.06 15.92 -8.97
C ASP A 138 -2.60 17.35 -8.89
N SER A 139 -3.90 17.55 -9.12
CA SER A 139 -4.58 18.85 -9.08
C SER A 139 -4.79 19.39 -7.66
N ALA A 140 -4.70 18.52 -6.65
CA ALA A 140 -4.83 18.87 -5.24
C ALA A 140 -3.49 18.86 -4.49
N LEU A 141 -2.40 18.46 -5.15
CA LEU A 141 -1.08 18.41 -4.52
C LEU A 141 -0.58 19.82 -4.21
N ARG A 142 -0.23 20.05 -2.94
CA ARG A 142 0.61 21.20 -2.59
C ARG A 142 1.99 21.00 -3.23
N ARG A 143 2.44 22.02 -3.94
CA ARG A 143 3.76 22.05 -4.58
C ARG A 143 4.63 23.11 -3.91
N ASP A 144 5.94 22.87 -3.90
CA ASP A 144 6.92 23.86 -3.49
C ASP A 144 7.12 24.94 -4.58
N ARG A 145 8.03 25.89 -4.32
CA ARG A 145 8.38 26.97 -5.26
C ARG A 145 8.89 26.47 -6.61
N ASP A 146 9.43 25.25 -6.65
CA ASP A 146 9.98 24.59 -7.84
C ASP A 146 8.94 23.68 -8.52
N ARG A 147 7.66 23.80 -8.13
CA ARG A 147 6.51 23.03 -8.61
C ARG A 147 6.57 21.52 -8.31
N ARG A 148 7.41 21.10 -7.37
CA ARG A 148 7.52 19.69 -6.95
C ARG A 148 6.50 19.38 -5.85
N PRO A 149 5.88 18.19 -5.82
CA PRO A 149 5.02 17.79 -4.72
C PRO A 149 5.77 17.82 -3.39
N VAL A 150 5.21 18.51 -2.39
CA VAL A 150 5.83 18.59 -1.05
C VAL A 150 5.87 17.23 -0.34
N LEU A 151 5.06 16.27 -0.80
CA LEU A 151 4.97 14.92 -0.26
C LEU A 151 6.01 13.97 -0.86
N THR A 152 6.84 14.39 -1.81
CA THR A 152 7.86 13.54 -2.43
C THR A 152 8.73 12.79 -1.41
N PRO A 153 9.23 13.41 -0.31
CA PRO A 153 10.01 12.67 0.70
C PRO A 153 9.19 11.60 1.43
N VAL A 154 7.92 11.92 1.76
CA VAL A 154 7.01 10.99 2.45
C VAL A 154 6.70 9.80 1.55
N TRP A 155 6.32 10.03 0.29
CA TRP A 155 6.08 8.96 -0.67
C TRP A 155 7.33 8.14 -0.92
N SER A 156 8.50 8.76 -1.03
CA SER A 156 9.76 8.04 -1.22
C SER A 156 10.01 7.08 -0.05
N ALA A 157 9.86 7.55 1.19
CA ALA A 157 10.01 6.70 2.38
C ALA A 157 9.01 5.52 2.38
N MET A 158 7.75 5.77 2.01
CA MET A 158 6.71 4.74 1.94
C MET A 158 6.98 3.71 0.83
N LEU A 159 7.48 4.14 -0.33
CA LEU A 159 7.70 3.28 -1.49
C LEU A 159 9.06 2.57 -1.50
N ASP A 160 10.06 3.08 -0.79
CA ASP A 160 11.43 2.53 -0.78
C ASP A 160 11.56 1.22 0.03
N ALA A 161 10.91 0.15 -0.45
CA ALA A 161 10.95 -1.16 0.20
C ALA A 161 12.37 -1.73 0.16
N PRO A 162 12.90 -2.27 1.28
CA PRO A 162 14.22 -2.87 1.28
C PRO A 162 14.28 -3.96 0.23
N ARG A 163 15.28 -3.89 -0.66
CA ARG A 163 15.49 -4.95 -1.66
C ARG A 163 15.66 -6.28 -0.93
N ALA A 164 14.86 -7.28 -1.27
CA ALA A 164 14.95 -8.61 -0.68
C ALA A 164 16.40 -9.12 -0.72
N THR A 165 17.02 -9.21 0.46
CA THR A 165 18.40 -9.65 0.67
C THR A 165 18.56 -11.12 0.29
N ALA A 166 19.79 -11.56 0.04
CA ALA A 166 20.08 -12.96 -0.31
C ALA A 166 19.58 -13.97 0.74
N ALA A 167 19.50 -13.56 2.01
CA ALA A 167 19.02 -14.38 3.13
C ALA A 167 17.52 -14.71 3.03
N SER A 168 16.66 -13.75 2.68
CA SER A 168 15.23 -13.99 2.53
C SER A 168 14.89 -14.85 1.30
N ARG A 169 15.76 -14.82 0.27
CA ARG A 169 15.67 -15.73 -0.90
C ARG A 169 15.98 -17.19 -0.55
N ARG A 170 16.89 -17.42 0.40
CA ARG A 170 17.26 -18.76 0.88
C ARG A 170 16.17 -19.36 1.77
N ALA A 171 15.56 -18.56 2.65
CA ALA A 171 14.45 -19.02 3.50
C ALA A 171 13.24 -19.49 2.68
N ALA A 172 12.83 -18.71 1.66
CA ALA A 172 11.73 -19.08 0.76
C ALA A 172 12.03 -20.33 -0.11
N ARG A 173 13.31 -20.66 -0.33
CA ARG A 173 13.73 -21.91 -0.99
C ARG A 173 13.84 -23.09 -0.01
N GLY A 174 14.18 -22.84 1.25
CA GLY A 174 14.35 -23.85 2.30
C GLY A 174 13.03 -24.49 2.74
N GLU A 175 11.94 -23.72 2.81
CA GLU A 175 10.60 -24.23 3.15
C GLU A 175 10.06 -25.26 2.13
N ARG A 176 10.59 -25.29 0.91
CA ARG A 176 10.22 -26.28 -0.13
C ARG A 176 10.92 -27.64 0.01
N ARG A 177 11.94 -27.78 0.87
CA ARG A 177 12.75 -29.01 0.97
C ARG A 177 12.34 -29.95 2.10
N VAL A 178 11.45 -29.52 3.00
CA VAL A 178 10.97 -30.32 4.16
C VAL A 178 9.51 -30.70 3.95
N ARG A 179 9.24 -31.45 2.88
CA ARG A 179 8.06 -32.32 2.75
C ARG A 179 8.51 -33.53 1.93
N ARG A 180 9.01 -34.55 2.63
CA ARG A 180 9.09 -35.93 2.18
C ARG A 180 8.33 -36.77 3.18
#